data_AF-A0A5V8I7V9-F1
#
_entry.id   AF-A0A5V8I7V9-F1
#
_cell.length_a   1.000
_cell.length_b   1.000
_cell.length_c   1.000
_cell.angle_alpha   90.00
_cell.angle_beta   90.00
_cell.angle_gamma   90.00
#
_symmetry.space_group_name_H-M   'P 1'
#
loop_
_entity.id
_entity.type
_entity.pdbx_description
1 polymer ?
#
loop_
_entity_poly.entity_id
_entity_poly.type
_entity_poly.pdbx_seq_one_letter_code
_entity_poly.pdbx_strand_id
1 'polypeptide(L)'
;KPHTKFESEVYILSKDEGGRHTPFFKGYRPQFYFRTTDVTGTIELPEGVEMVMPGDNIKMVVTLIHPIAMDDGLRFAIREGGRTVGAGVVAKVLG
;
A
#
# COMPACT_ATOMS: atom_id res chain seq x y z
N LYS A 1 -6.87 -17.78 2.81
CA LYS A 1 -6.99 -17.69 4.29
C LYS A 1 -6.90 -16.20 4.67
N PRO A 2 -7.27 -15.76 5.88
CA PRO A 2 -7.08 -14.36 6.26
C PRO A 2 -5.63 -14.13 6.72
N HIS A 3 -5.00 -13.08 6.23
CA HIS A 3 -3.57 -12.77 6.39
C HIS A 3 -3.38 -11.32 6.83
N THR A 4 -2.27 -11.01 7.49
CA THR A 4 -1.94 -9.63 7.90
C THR A 4 -0.69 -9.10 7.23
N LYS A 5 0.20 -9.96 6.72
CA LYS A 5 1.49 -9.51 6.18
C LYS A 5 1.69 -10.01 4.74
N PHE A 6 2.13 -9.11 3.86
CA PHE A 6 2.38 -9.44 2.46
C PHE A 6 3.44 -8.51 1.81
N GLU A 7 4.15 -9.02 0.81
CA GLU A 7 4.95 -8.23 -0.13
C GLU A 7 4.06 -7.68 -1.23
N SER A 8 4.37 -6.48 -1.72
CA SER A 8 3.58 -5.81 -2.75
C SER A 8 4.42 -4.99 -3.72
N GLU A 9 3.86 -4.80 -4.91
CA GLU A 9 4.29 -3.80 -5.88
C GLU A 9 3.22 -2.73 -5.96
N VAL A 10 3.61 -1.47 -5.80
CA VAL A 10 2.68 -0.34 -5.68
C VAL A 10 3.13 0.82 -6.55
N TYR A 11 2.19 1.36 -7.32
CA TYR A 11 2.30 2.64 -7.98
C TYR A 11 1.67 3.74 -7.11
N ILE A 12 2.39 4.83 -6.88
CA ILE A 12 1.91 5.98 -6.09
C ILE A 12 1.36 7.02 -7.06
N LEU A 13 0.08 7.37 -6.92
CA LEU A 13 -0.56 8.31 -7.83
C LEU A 13 0.04 9.70 -7.65
N SER A 14 0.37 10.33 -8.77
CA SER A 14 0.81 11.71 -8.84
C SER A 14 -0.33 12.68 -8.51
N LYS A 15 0.01 13.96 -8.31
CA LYS A 15 -0.96 15.04 -8.14
C LYS A 15 -1.96 15.12 -9.30
N ASP A 16 -1.48 14.96 -10.54
CA ASP A 16 -2.32 15.12 -11.74
C ASP A 16 -3.30 13.95 -11.91
N GLU A 17 -3.00 12.81 -11.28
CA GLU A 17 -3.88 11.64 -11.17
C GLU A 17 -4.81 11.73 -9.93
N GLY A 18 -4.78 12.84 -9.19
CA GLY A 18 -5.58 13.04 -7.98
C GLY A 18 -5.02 12.39 -6.72
N GLY A 19 -3.78 11.90 -6.77
CA GLY A 19 -3.06 11.28 -5.67
C GLY A 19 -2.35 12.27 -4.75
N ARG A 20 -1.09 11.98 -4.41
CA ARG A 20 -0.33 12.79 -3.45
C ARG A 20 0.34 13.99 -4.12
N HIS A 21 0.42 15.09 -3.36
CA HIS A 21 1.23 16.25 -3.73
C HIS A 21 2.65 16.17 -3.18
N THR A 22 2.84 15.47 -2.06
CA THR A 22 4.11 15.39 -1.35
C THR A 22 4.53 13.93 -1.15
N PRO A 23 5.83 13.67 -0.97
CA PRO A 23 6.34 12.34 -0.67
C PRO A 23 5.73 11.77 0.62
N PHE A 24 5.87 10.46 0.80
CA PHE A 24 5.73 9.85 2.12
C PHE A 24 7.03 9.17 2.54
N PHE A 25 7.16 8.94 3.84
CA PHE A 25 8.39 8.45 4.48
C PHE A 25 8.12 7.13 5.21
N LYS A 26 9.18 6.55 5.77
CA LYS A 26 9.07 5.44 6.73
C LYS A 26 8.10 5.79 7.86
N GLY A 27 7.35 4.79 8.33
CA GLY A 27 6.33 4.96 9.36
C GLY A 27 4.97 5.43 8.83
N TYR A 28 4.81 5.51 7.51
CA TYR A 28 3.52 5.79 6.88
C TYR A 28 2.47 4.70 7.21
N ARG A 29 1.26 5.14 7.61
CA ARG A 29 0.15 4.27 8.07
C ARG A 29 -1.17 4.54 7.35
N PRO A 30 -1.31 4.22 6.05
CA PRO A 30 -2.53 4.48 5.30
C PRO A 30 -3.64 3.44 5.53
N GLN A 31 -4.79 3.70 4.91
CA GLN A 31 -5.83 2.70 4.73
C GLN A 31 -5.57 1.91 3.44
N PHE A 32 -5.71 0.59 3.51
CA PHE A 32 -5.67 -0.32 2.37
C PHE A 32 -7.09 -0.78 2.07
N TYR A 33 -7.50 -0.56 0.83
CA TYR A 33 -8.82 -0.93 0.34
C TYR A 33 -8.73 -2.20 -0.50
N PHE A 34 -9.30 -3.28 0.02
CA PHE A 34 -9.43 -4.56 -0.65
C PHE A 34 -10.89 -4.79 -1.00
N ARG A 35 -11.25 -4.65 -2.29
CA ARG A 35 -12.61 -4.79 -2.83
C ARG A 35 -13.64 -3.87 -2.18
N THR A 36 -14.12 -4.20 -0.99
CA THR A 36 -15.14 -3.46 -0.22
C THR A 36 -14.69 -3.16 1.21
N THR A 37 -13.47 -3.55 1.59
CA THR A 37 -12.96 -3.49 2.96
C THR A 37 -11.80 -2.52 3.05
N ASP A 38 -11.92 -1.51 3.90
CA ASP A 38 -10.82 -0.65 4.32
C ASP A 38 -10.18 -1.21 5.60
N VAL A 39 -8.85 -1.29 5.63
CA VAL A 39 -8.09 -1.68 6.82
C VAL A 39 -6.80 -0.87 6.91
N THR A 40 -6.50 -0.34 8.09
CA THR A 40 -5.25 0.39 8.31
C THR A 40 -4.06 -0.58 8.25
N GLY A 41 -2.95 -0.14 7.66
CA GLY A 41 -1.71 -0.90 7.67
C GLY A 41 -0.49 -0.01 7.83
N THR A 42 0.66 -0.63 8.02
CA THR A 42 1.98 0.02 8.03
C THR A 42 2.81 -0.51 6.89
N ILE A 43 3.69 0.32 6.36
CA ILE A 43 4.60 -0.05 5.29
C ILE A 43 6.05 -0.12 5.76
N GLU A 44 6.76 -1.14 5.29
CA GLU A 44 8.22 -1.25 5.38
C GLU A 44 8.78 -1.01 3.97
N LEU A 45 9.57 0.06 3.83
CA LEU A 45 10.23 0.41 2.57
C LEU A 45 11.50 -0.42 2.36
N PRO A 46 11.97 -0.61 1.11
CA PRO A 46 13.23 -1.28 0.83
C PRO A 46 14.41 -0.60 1.54
N GLU A 47 15.47 -1.37 1.76
CA GLU A 47 16.71 -0.84 2.33
C GLU A 47 17.26 0.32 1.47
N GLY A 48 17.74 1.38 2.12
CA GLY A 48 18.21 2.60 1.43
C GLY A 48 17.12 3.53 0.92
N VAL A 49 15.83 3.14 0.92
CA VAL A 49 14.73 4.01 0.51
C VAL A 49 14.18 4.77 1.72
N GLU A 50 14.41 6.07 1.77
CA GLU A 50 13.93 6.94 2.86
C GLU A 50 12.56 7.55 2.59
N MET A 51 12.27 7.84 1.32
CA MET A 51 11.03 8.47 0.88
C MET A 51 10.58 7.92 -0.47
N VAL A 52 9.29 8.04 -0.75
CA VAL A 52 8.68 7.65 -2.03
C VAL A 52 7.94 8.85 -2.61
N MET A 53 8.22 9.16 -3.88
CA MET A 53 7.64 10.29 -4.58
C MET A 53 6.29 9.91 -5.23
N PRO A 54 5.36 10.85 -5.37
CA PRO A 54 4.21 10.67 -6.25
C PRO A 54 4.68 10.40 -7.70
N GLY A 55 4.15 9.36 -8.33
CA GLY A 55 4.58 8.84 -9.63
C GLY A 55 5.55 7.65 -9.57
N ASP A 56 6.03 7.27 -8.38
CA ASP A 56 6.97 6.14 -8.24
C ASP A 56 6.25 4.78 -8.29
N ASN A 57 6.98 3.78 -8.79
CA ASN A 57 6.69 2.37 -8.60
C ASN A 57 7.66 1.80 -7.56
N ILE A 58 7.15 1.19 -6.50
CA ILE A 58 7.95 0.73 -5.37
C ILE A 58 7.51 -0.64 -4.88
N LYS A 59 8.48 -1.45 -4.45
CA LYS A 59 8.24 -2.68 -3.69
C LYS A 59 8.16 -2.36 -2.21
N MET A 60 7.17 -2.89 -1.51
CA MET A 60 7.07 -2.69 -0.06
C MET A 60 6.43 -3.89 0.62
N VAL A 61 6.76 -4.07 1.90
CA VAL A 61 6.09 -5.03 2.77
C VAL A 61 5.00 -4.29 3.55
N VAL A 62 3.79 -4.83 3.55
CA VAL A 62 2.64 -4.26 4.25
C VAL A 62 2.28 -5.15 5.42
N THR A 63 1.99 -4.53 6.57
CA THR A 63 1.39 -5.19 7.75
C THR A 63 0.07 -4.52 8.11
N LEU A 64 -1.03 -5.28 8.03
CA LEU A 64 -2.39 -4.82 8.33
C LEU A 64 -2.72 -4.99 9.81
N ILE A 65 -3.53 -4.08 10.38
CA ILE A 65 -3.95 -4.17 11.79
C ILE A 65 -5.02 -5.24 12.03
N HIS A 66 -5.74 -5.65 10.99
CA HIS A 66 -6.73 -6.73 11.01
C HIS A 66 -6.51 -7.65 9.81
N PRO A 67 -6.80 -8.95 9.95
CA PRO A 67 -6.53 -9.91 8.90
C PRO A 67 -7.54 -9.78 7.75
N ILE A 68 -7.04 -9.89 6.52
CA ILE A 68 -7.83 -9.81 5.27
C ILE A 68 -7.67 -11.09 4.47
N ALA A 69 -8.78 -11.59 3.91
CA ALA A 69 -8.72 -12.67 2.93
C ALA A 69 -8.02 -12.17 1.66
N MET A 70 -6.83 -12.71 1.37
CA MET A 70 -6.03 -12.33 0.22
C MET A 70 -5.30 -13.54 -0.38
N ASP A 71 -4.98 -13.41 -1.66
CA ASP A 71 -4.16 -14.33 -2.45
C ASP A 71 -3.15 -13.51 -3.26
N ASP A 72 -2.08 -14.15 -3.74
CA ASP A 72 -1.12 -13.52 -4.64
C ASP A 72 -1.84 -13.02 -5.91
N GLY A 73 -1.45 -11.84 -6.39
CA GLY A 73 -2.09 -11.16 -7.50
C GLY A 73 -3.35 -10.36 -7.14
N LEU A 74 -3.83 -10.41 -5.89
CA LEU A 74 -4.94 -9.57 -5.45
C LEU A 74 -4.56 -8.09 -5.54
N ARG A 75 -5.37 -7.31 -6.25
CA ARG A 75 -5.22 -5.86 -6.36
C ARG A 75 -5.85 -5.14 -5.17
N PHE A 76 -5.24 -4.04 -4.76
CA PHE A 76 -5.72 -3.16 -3.70
C PHE A 76 -5.45 -1.70 -4.04
N ALA A 77 -6.13 -0.79 -3.35
CA ALA A 77 -5.84 0.63 -3.38
C ALA A 77 -5.32 1.10 -2.03
N ILE A 78 -4.45 2.10 -2.02
CA ILE A 78 -4.03 2.82 -0.83
C ILE A 78 -4.85 4.10 -0.77
N ARG A 79 -5.45 4.39 0.38
CA ARG A 79 -6.32 5.54 0.59
C ARG A 79 -5.90 6.39 1.78
N GLU A 80 -6.09 7.69 1.63
CA GLU A 80 -5.90 8.71 2.67
C GLU A 80 -6.99 9.77 2.57
N GLY A 81 -7.63 10.12 3.68
CA GLY A 81 -8.67 11.14 3.70
C GLY A 81 -9.81 10.87 2.69
N GLY A 82 -10.10 9.60 2.41
CA GLY A 82 -11.11 9.17 1.44
C GLY A 82 -10.66 9.15 -0.03
N ARG A 83 -9.44 9.58 -0.35
CA ARG A 83 -8.89 9.61 -1.72
C ARG A 83 -7.95 8.44 -1.98
N THR A 84 -7.93 7.94 -3.21
CA THR A 84 -6.95 6.95 -3.65
C THR A 84 -5.62 7.64 -3.93
N VAL A 85 -4.56 7.16 -3.28
CA VAL A 85 -3.20 7.71 -3.37
C VAL A 85 -2.19 6.71 -3.90
N GLY A 86 -2.56 5.42 -3.98
CA GLY A 86 -1.74 4.38 -4.57
C GLY A 86 -2.58 3.23 -5.09
N ALA A 87 -2.04 2.49 -6.05
CA ALA A 87 -2.61 1.27 -6.60
C ALA A 87 -1.56 0.18 -6.50
N GLY A 88 -1.93 -0.96 -5.91
CA GLY A 88 -0.99 -2.03 -5.63
C GLY A 88 -1.52 -3.42 -5.95
N VAL A 89 -0.59 -4.36 -6.01
CA VAL A 89 -0.85 -5.79 -6.14
C VAL A 89 -0.08 -6.56 -5.07
N VAL A 90 -0.74 -7.54 -4.46
CA VAL A 90 -0.10 -8.50 -3.56
C VAL A 90 0.85 -9.34 -4.41
N ALA A 91 2.16 -9.18 -4.18
CA ALA A 91 3.19 -9.95 -4.86
C ALA A 91 3.37 -11.32 -4.21
N LYS A 92 3.33 -11.37 -2.87
CA LYS A 92 3.47 -12.60 -2.09
C LYS A 92 2.87 -12.47 -0.70
N VAL A 93 1.99 -13.38 -0.32
CA VAL A 93 1.49 -13.49 1.07
C VAL A 93 2.58 -14.06 2.00
N LEU A 94 2.78 -13.44 3.16
CA LEU A 94 3.85 -13.80 4.11
C LEU A 94 3.36 -14.48 5.39
N GLY A 95 2.05 -14.47 5.68
CA GLY A 95 1.48 -15.06 6.90
C GLY A 95 0.05 -14.65 7.18
#